data_AF-F8PT20-F1
#
_entry.id   AF-F8PT20-F1
#
_cell.length_a   1.000
_cell.length_b   1.000
_cell.length_c   1.000
_cell.angle_alpha   90.00
_cell.angle_beta   90.00
_cell.angle_gamma   90.00
#
_symmetry.space_group_name_H-M   'P 1'
#
loop_
_entity.id
_entity.type
_entity.pdbx_description
1 polymer ?
#
loop_
_entity_poly.entity_id
_entity_poly.type
_entity_poly.pdbx_seq_one_letter_code
_entity_poly.pdbx_strand_id
1 'polypeptide(L)'
;LTEMITMWEQNPAAKPSNRQQKHAMRLLNRLKLAAKDLKGSFGYKLCRCNEIRALIKKLGMPALFITLNPADIYNPLLGIIAGLSHAQWQQMSAFQQGVFVANHPGAAAEFFDTMIKSFL
;
A
#
# COMPACT_ATOMS: atom_id res chain seq x y z
N LEU A 1 2.39 -14.53 -28.92
CA LEU A 1 2.27 -13.88 -27.59
C LEU A 1 2.82 -14.77 -26.49
N THR A 2 2.54 -16.08 -26.50
CA THR A 2 3.05 -17.07 -25.54
C THR A 2 4.57 -17.00 -25.32
N GLU A 3 5.36 -16.94 -26.38
CA GLU A 3 6.82 -16.78 -26.28
C GLU A 3 7.25 -15.50 -25.55
N MET A 4 6.52 -14.39 -25.75
CA MET A 4 6.81 -13.12 -25.06
C MET A 4 6.42 -13.18 -23.59
N ILE A 5 5.37 -13.95 -23.24
CA ILE A 5 4.96 -14.18 -21.86
C ILE A 5 6.05 -14.96 -21.13
N THR A 6 6.49 -16.10 -21.68
CA THR A 6 7.55 -16.91 -21.08
C THR A 6 8.87 -16.14 -20.93
N MET A 7 9.21 -15.33 -21.94
CA MET A 7 10.37 -14.44 -21.89
C MET A 7 10.28 -13.42 -20.74
N TRP A 8 9.11 -12.84 -20.49
CA TRP A 8 8.91 -11.87 -19.40
C TRP A 8 8.79 -12.51 -18.01
N GLU A 9 8.28 -13.75 -17.92
CA GLU A 9 8.29 -14.53 -16.68
C GLU A 9 9.72 -14.82 -16.22
N GLN A 10 10.62 -15.12 -17.15
CA GLN A 10 12.03 -15.35 -16.85
C GLN A 10 12.80 -14.04 -16.58
N ASN A 11 12.51 -12.99 -17.36
CA ASN A 11 13.13 -11.69 -17.21
C ASN A 11 12.13 -10.56 -17.48
N PRO A 12 11.59 -9.91 -16.42
CA PRO A 12 10.62 -8.82 -16.57
C PRO A 12 11.14 -7.61 -17.37
N ALA A 13 12.46 -7.43 -17.47
CA ALA A 13 13.09 -6.34 -18.22
C ALA A 13 13.41 -6.70 -19.69
N ALA A 14 13.07 -7.91 -20.13
CA ALA A 14 13.36 -8.37 -21.49
C ALA A 14 12.68 -7.49 -22.56
N LYS A 15 13.47 -7.09 -23.57
CA LYS A 15 13.01 -6.25 -24.68
C LYS A 15 12.71 -7.10 -25.92
N PRO A 16 11.69 -6.74 -26.72
CA PRO A 16 11.40 -7.43 -27.97
C PRO A 16 12.57 -7.29 -28.96
N SER A 17 13.13 -8.42 -29.37
CA SER A 17 14.33 -8.47 -30.23
C SER A 17 13.95 -8.58 -31.71
N ASN A 18 13.00 -9.46 -32.03
CA ASN A 18 12.63 -9.78 -33.42
C ASN A 18 11.49 -8.90 -33.98
N ARG A 19 11.30 -8.94 -35.30
CA ARG A 19 10.29 -8.11 -36.01
C ARG A 19 8.87 -8.38 -35.54
N GLN A 20 8.51 -9.64 -35.28
CA GLN A 20 7.17 -10.03 -34.85
C GLN A 20 6.89 -9.55 -33.42
N GLN A 21 7.82 -9.73 -32.49
CA GLN A 21 7.73 -9.23 -31.12
C GLN A 21 7.61 -7.70 -31.09
N LYS A 22 8.41 -7.00 -31.90
CA LYS A 22 8.32 -5.54 -32.06
C LYS A 22 6.98 -5.09 -32.66
N HIS A 23 6.37 -5.90 -33.53
CA HIS A 23 5.05 -5.62 -34.10
C HIS A 23 3.93 -5.85 -33.07
N ALA A 24 3.98 -6.97 -32.36
CA ALA A 24 3.05 -7.28 -31.27
C ALA A 24 3.09 -6.21 -30.17
N MET A 25 4.29 -5.77 -29.77
CA MET A 25 4.43 -4.69 -28.78
C MET A 25 3.82 -3.36 -29.26
N ARG A 26 3.98 -3.02 -30.55
CA ARG A 26 3.33 -1.85 -31.14
C ARG A 26 1.80 -1.95 -31.11
N LEU A 27 1.24 -3.13 -31.38
CA LEU A 27 -0.20 -3.37 -31.29
C LEU A 27 -0.69 -3.23 -29.84
N LEU A 28 -0.01 -3.87 -28.88
CA LEU A 28 -0.34 -3.76 -27.46
C LEU A 28 -0.28 -2.31 -26.97
N ASN A 29 0.71 -1.53 -27.40
CA ASN A 29 0.79 -0.10 -27.04
C ASN A 29 -0.37 0.72 -27.63
N ARG A 30 -0.85 0.38 -28.84
CA ARG A 30 -2.06 1.01 -29.41
C ARG A 30 -3.33 0.64 -28.64
N LEU A 31 -3.44 -0.61 -28.20
CA LEU A 31 -4.53 -1.04 -27.32
C LEU A 31 -4.48 -0.33 -25.96
N LYS A 32 -3.29 -0.14 -25.39
CA LYS A 32 -3.11 0.66 -24.16
C LYS A 32 -3.60 2.10 -24.31
N LEU A 33 -3.41 2.71 -25.49
CA LEU A 33 -3.92 4.06 -25.77
C LEU A 33 -5.46 4.06 -25.81
N ALA A 34 -6.09 3.11 -26.49
CA ALA A 34 -7.55 2.98 -26.53
C ALA A 34 -8.15 2.70 -25.15
N ALA A 35 -7.39 2.00 -24.29
CA ALA A 35 -7.84 1.71 -22.93
C ALA A 35 -8.13 2.99 -22.14
N LYS A 36 -7.46 4.12 -22.39
CA LYS A 36 -7.69 5.36 -21.62
C LYS A 36 -9.16 5.84 -21.67
N ASP A 37 -9.85 5.57 -22.77
CA ASP A 37 -11.23 6.00 -23.02
C ASP A 37 -12.24 4.93 -22.54
N LEU A 38 -11.76 3.71 -22.26
CA LEU A 38 -12.56 2.64 -21.68
C LEU A 38 -12.66 2.82 -20.16
N LYS A 39 -13.84 3.24 -19.69
CA LYS A 39 -14.13 3.40 -18.26
C LYS A 39 -13.77 2.13 -17.48
N GLY A 40 -13.03 2.29 -16.38
CA GLY A 40 -12.60 1.20 -15.51
C GLY A 40 -11.31 0.50 -15.93
N SER A 41 -10.79 0.76 -17.13
CA SER A 41 -9.47 0.27 -17.52
C SER A 41 -8.35 0.88 -16.68
N PHE A 42 -7.16 0.30 -16.77
CA PHE A 42 -5.96 0.88 -16.16
C PHE A 42 -5.64 2.28 -16.69
N GLY A 43 -5.73 2.48 -18.02
CA GLY A 43 -5.46 3.77 -18.65
C GLY A 43 -6.43 4.87 -18.19
N TYR A 44 -7.71 4.52 -18.07
CA TYR A 44 -8.74 5.43 -17.56
C TYR A 44 -8.46 5.84 -16.12
N LYS A 45 -8.17 4.86 -15.24
CA LYS A 45 -7.83 5.12 -13.83
C LYS A 45 -6.60 6.03 -13.72
N LEU A 46 -5.55 5.78 -14.49
CA LEU A 46 -4.35 6.61 -14.51
C LEU A 46 -4.65 8.06 -14.94
N CYS A 47 -5.47 8.24 -15.98
CA CYS A 47 -5.90 9.55 -16.44
C CYS A 47 -6.63 10.34 -15.34
N ARG A 48 -7.60 9.71 -14.65
CA ARG A 48 -8.32 10.35 -13.53
C ARG A 48 -7.40 10.69 -12.36
N CYS A 49 -6.44 9.82 -12.01
CA CYS A 49 -5.45 10.14 -10.98
C CYS A 49 -4.59 11.35 -11.36
N ASN A 50 -4.19 11.47 -12.63
CA ASN A 50 -3.42 12.63 -13.10
C ASN A 50 -4.26 13.91 -13.10
N GLU A 51 -5.53 13.82 -13.44
CA GLU A 51 -6.49 14.93 -13.33
C GLU A 51 -6.62 15.42 -11.88
N ILE A 52 -6.82 14.50 -10.92
CA ILE A 52 -6.87 14.82 -9.49
C ILE A 52 -5.58 15.52 -9.04
N ARG A 53 -4.41 14.99 -9.42
CA ARG A 53 -3.11 15.62 -9.10
C ARG A 53 -2.97 17.03 -9.70
N ALA A 54 -3.41 17.23 -10.94
CA ALA A 54 -3.38 18.53 -11.59
C ALA A 54 -4.32 19.52 -10.88
N LEU A 55 -5.50 19.07 -10.45
CA LEU A 55 -6.43 19.88 -9.65
C LEU A 55 -5.82 20.26 -8.31
N ILE A 56 -5.21 19.31 -7.58
CA ILE A 56 -4.52 19.59 -6.31
C ILE A 56 -3.39 20.61 -6.50
N LYS A 57 -2.60 20.48 -7.57
CA LYS A 57 -1.51 21.43 -7.87
C LYS A 57 -2.05 22.84 -8.19
N LYS A 58 -3.19 22.94 -8.87
CA LYS A 58 -3.76 24.23 -9.32
C LYS A 58 -4.60 24.92 -8.25
N LEU A 59 -5.41 24.17 -7.52
CA LEU A 59 -6.42 24.68 -6.60
C LEU A 59 -6.02 24.51 -5.12
N GLY A 60 -4.90 23.85 -4.85
CA GLY A 60 -4.54 23.39 -3.52
C GLY A 60 -5.22 22.06 -3.17
N MET A 61 -4.73 21.42 -2.11
CA MET A 61 -5.37 20.22 -1.56
C MET A 61 -6.58 20.65 -0.71
N PRO A 62 -7.82 20.31 -1.09
CA PRO A 62 -9.00 20.80 -0.37
C PRO A 62 -9.11 20.21 1.04
N ALA A 63 -8.67 18.96 1.23
CA ALA A 63 -8.57 18.29 2.52
C ALA A 63 -7.55 17.13 2.43
N LEU A 64 -6.79 16.93 3.50
CA LEU A 64 -5.89 15.78 3.64
C LEU A 64 -6.52 14.78 4.60
N PHE A 65 -6.96 13.64 4.06
CA PHE A 65 -7.45 12.52 4.87
C PHE A 65 -6.30 11.55 5.11
N ILE A 66 -5.94 11.36 6.38
CA ILE A 66 -4.92 10.41 6.80
C ILE A 66 -5.61 9.34 7.63
N THR A 67 -5.54 8.10 7.17
CA THR A 67 -5.97 6.95 7.96
C THR A 67 -4.75 6.42 8.71
N LEU A 68 -4.81 6.48 10.03
CA LEU A 68 -3.81 5.88 10.91
C LEU A 68 -4.34 4.55 11.43
N ASN A 69 -3.49 3.53 11.40
CA ASN A 69 -3.77 2.24 12.01
C ASN A 69 -2.60 1.89 12.95
N PRO A 70 -2.57 2.45 14.18
CA PRO A 70 -1.53 2.13 15.14
C PRO A 70 -1.56 0.64 15.46
N ALA A 71 -0.49 -0.08 15.12
CA ALA A 71 -0.38 -1.50 15.42
C ALA A 71 0.04 -1.69 16.88
N ASP A 72 -0.91 -2.11 17.70
CA ASP A 72 -0.79 -2.33 19.13
C ASP A 72 -0.07 -3.65 19.49
N ILE A 73 -0.18 -4.67 18.63
CA ILE A 73 0.48 -5.99 18.79
C ILE A 73 2.01 -5.90 18.77
N TYR A 74 2.59 -4.99 17.97
CA TYR A 74 4.04 -4.91 17.78
C TYR A 74 4.70 -3.76 18.54
N ASN A 75 3.92 -2.95 19.24
CA ASN A 75 4.43 -1.76 19.90
C ASN A 75 4.66 -2.01 21.41
N PRO A 76 5.91 -1.95 21.90
CA PRO A 76 6.21 -2.16 23.31
C PRO A 76 5.56 -1.13 24.24
N LEU A 77 5.12 0.02 23.71
CA LEU A 77 4.39 1.02 24.47
C LEU A 77 3.12 0.43 25.11
N LEU A 78 2.40 -0.45 24.40
CA LEU A 78 1.23 -1.10 24.98
C LEU A 78 1.60 -1.97 26.19
N GLY A 79 2.70 -2.73 26.09
CA GLY A 79 3.23 -3.49 27.21
C GLY A 79 3.52 -2.59 28.42
N ILE A 80 4.16 -1.43 28.18
CA ILE A 80 4.49 -0.46 29.23
C ILE A 80 3.24 0.13 29.89
N ILE A 81 2.24 0.53 29.08
CA ILE A 81 0.95 1.04 29.59
C ILE A 81 0.26 -0.04 30.45
N ALA A 82 0.34 -1.30 30.03
CA ALA A 82 -0.20 -2.44 30.77
C ALA A 82 0.68 -2.91 31.96
N GLY A 83 1.77 -2.20 32.28
CA GLY A 83 2.62 -2.49 33.44
C GLY A 83 3.75 -3.49 33.19
N LEU A 84 4.00 -3.91 31.95
CA LEU A 84 5.16 -4.72 31.59
C LEU A 84 6.41 -3.85 31.35
N SER A 85 7.57 -4.40 31.69
CA SER A 85 8.84 -3.84 31.21
C SER A 85 9.04 -4.11 29.71
N HIS A 86 9.87 -3.29 29.07
CA HIS A 86 10.26 -3.48 27.67
C HIS A 86 10.87 -4.87 27.42
N ALA A 87 11.68 -5.37 28.36
CA ALA A 87 12.32 -6.68 28.26
C ALA A 87 11.30 -7.82 28.26
N GLN A 88 10.26 -7.74 29.11
CA GLN A 88 9.18 -8.74 29.16
C GLN A 88 8.39 -8.76 27.86
N TRP A 89 8.09 -7.58 27.28
CA TRP A 89 7.38 -7.48 26.00
C TRP A 89 8.16 -8.12 24.84
N GLN A 90 9.47 -7.84 24.76
CA GLN A 90 10.35 -8.36 23.71
C GLN A 90 10.53 -9.89 23.74
N GLN A 91 10.32 -10.51 24.90
CA GLN A 91 10.38 -11.96 25.04
C GLN A 91 9.11 -12.66 24.52
N MET A 92 8.02 -11.92 24.30
CA MET A 92 6.75 -12.48 23.83
C MET A 92 6.78 -12.67 22.30
N SER A 93 6.29 -13.82 21.84
CA SER A 93 5.96 -14.03 20.42
C SER A 93 4.80 -13.12 19.99
N ALA A 94 4.67 -12.86 18.69
CA ALA A 94 3.57 -12.07 18.13
C ALA A 94 2.18 -12.60 18.55
N PHE A 95 2.03 -13.93 18.67
CA PHE A 95 0.78 -14.53 19.14
C PHE A 95 0.52 -14.19 20.62
N GLN A 96 1.53 -14.32 21.48
CA GLN A 96 1.41 -13.96 22.89
C GLN A 96 1.12 -12.47 23.07
N GLN A 97 1.74 -11.60 22.27
CA GLN A 97 1.44 -10.17 22.24
C GLN A 97 -0.02 -9.92 21.86
N GLY A 98 -0.52 -10.59 20.80
CA GLY A 98 -1.92 -10.49 20.40
C GLY A 98 -2.91 -10.94 21.49
N VAL A 99 -2.62 -12.06 22.17
CA VAL A 99 -3.42 -12.53 23.32
C VAL A 99 -3.35 -11.53 24.48
N PHE A 100 -2.18 -10.95 24.75
CA PHE A 100 -2.00 -9.98 25.81
C PHE A 100 -2.80 -8.70 25.55
N VAL A 101 -2.73 -8.14 24.34
CA VAL A 101 -3.54 -6.99 23.91
C VAL A 101 -5.02 -7.27 24.10
N ALA A 102 -5.50 -8.43 23.63
CA ALA A 102 -6.91 -8.82 23.75
C ALA A 102 -7.39 -8.92 25.22
N ASN A 103 -6.50 -9.31 26.14
CA ASN A 103 -6.80 -9.39 27.57
C ASN A 103 -6.66 -8.05 28.30
N HIS A 104 -6.09 -7.00 27.67
CA HIS A 104 -5.89 -5.67 28.27
C HIS A 104 -6.54 -4.57 27.42
N PRO A 105 -7.87 -4.59 27.19
CA PRO A 105 -8.55 -3.65 26.30
C PRO A 105 -8.44 -2.18 26.76
N GLY A 106 -8.31 -1.93 28.07
CA GLY A 106 -8.08 -0.58 28.60
C GLY A 106 -6.73 0.00 28.16
N ALA A 107 -5.66 -0.79 28.28
CA ALA A 107 -4.33 -0.41 27.83
C ALA A 107 -4.27 -0.25 26.30
N ALA A 108 -5.01 -1.08 25.55
CA ALA A 108 -5.13 -0.94 24.10
C ALA A 108 -5.83 0.37 23.70
N ALA A 109 -6.91 0.75 24.40
CA ALA A 109 -7.60 2.02 24.17
C ALA A 109 -6.72 3.23 24.50
N GLU A 110 -6.00 3.20 25.63
CA GLU A 110 -5.05 4.25 26.02
C GLU A 110 -3.87 4.35 25.05
N PHE A 111 -3.34 3.21 24.59
CA PHE A 111 -2.33 3.17 23.55
C PHE A 111 -2.83 3.84 22.26
N PHE A 112 -4.03 3.48 21.80
CA PHE A 112 -4.62 4.07 20.60
C PHE A 112 -4.77 5.59 20.75
N ASP A 113 -5.37 6.05 21.84
CA ASP A 113 -5.54 7.48 22.13
C ASP A 113 -4.20 8.23 22.17
N THR A 114 -3.19 7.65 22.84
CA THR A 114 -1.83 8.21 22.91
C THR A 114 -1.21 8.34 21.52
N MET A 115 -1.34 7.31 20.68
CA MET A 115 -0.81 7.32 19.31
C MET A 115 -1.50 8.35 18.43
N ILE A 116 -2.82 8.48 18.53
CA ILE A 116 -3.58 9.49 17.78
C ILE A 116 -3.20 10.90 18.25
N LYS A 117 -3.13 11.14 19.56
CA LYS A 117 -2.73 12.45 20.11
C LYS A 117 -1.28 12.82 19.79
N SER A 118 -0.38 11.85 19.69
CA SER A 118 1.02 12.09 19.32
C SER A 118 1.21 12.40 17.84
N PHE A 119 0.24 12.02 17.00
CA PHE A 119 0.26 12.31 15.58
C PHE A 119 -0.28 13.72 15.26
N LEU A 120 -1.31 14.15 16.00
CA LEU A 120 -1.96 15.47 15.84
C LEU A 120 -1.07 16.60 16.37
#